data_AF-A0A370E0U0-F1
#
_entry.id   AF-A0A370E0U0-F1
#
_cell.length_a   1.000
_cell.length_b   1.000
_cell.length_c   1.000
_cell.angle_alpha   90.00
_cell.angle_beta   90.00
_cell.angle_gamma   90.00
#
_symmetry.space_group_name_H-M   'P 1'
#
loop_
_entity.id
_entity.type
_entity.pdbx_description
1 polymer ?
#
loop_
_entity_poly.entity_id
_entity_poly.type
_entity_poly.pdbx_seq_one_letter_code
_entity_poly.pdbx_strand_id
1 'polypeptide(L)'
;MTSNDLITEVVNYMRDYSDTIHHPIEDHLYQIHLARTDDGREALEQLLVHHQAIMNMTREFRLAIEQLGKPDGLSNDEVEKLGRDYLDHQRSHMTFEEEKAFPLPAEQLGPEDFDYASGALPADQDPLLAPGLQERYPALHSYLQKHG
;
A
#
# COMPACT_ATOMS: atom_id res chain seq x y z
N MET A 1 9.19 5.49 23.52
CA MET A 1 8.87 5.37 22.10
C MET A 1 10.08 5.82 21.33
N THR A 2 10.76 4.90 20.66
CA THR A 2 11.91 5.23 19.83
C THR A 2 11.42 5.71 18.46
N SER A 3 12.27 6.41 17.69
CA SER A 3 11.95 6.75 16.30
C SER A 3 11.69 5.51 15.45
N ASN A 4 12.28 4.36 15.82
CA ASN A 4 12.18 3.11 15.07
C ASN A 4 10.81 2.45 15.24
N ASP A 5 10.19 2.57 16.42
CA ASP A 5 8.85 2.01 16.68
C ASP A 5 7.82 2.66 15.75
N LEU A 6 7.87 3.99 15.62
CA LEU A 6 6.97 4.74 14.75
C LEU A 6 7.16 4.37 13.27
N ILE A 7 8.40 4.32 12.79
CA ILE A 7 8.69 3.96 11.39
C ILE A 7 8.22 2.53 11.10
N THR A 8 8.47 1.60 12.01
CA THR A 8 8.01 0.20 11.88
C THR A 8 6.49 0.14 11.77
N GLU A 9 5.77 0.85 12.63
CA GLU A 9 4.30 0.89 12.60
C GLU A 9 3.76 1.56 11.34
N VAL A 10 4.38 2.63 10.84
CA VAL A 10 4.03 3.25 9.55
C VAL A 10 4.19 2.26 8.41
N VAL A 11 5.33 1.57 8.32
CA VAL A 11 5.58 0.59 7.24
C VAL A 11 4.63 -0.59 7.35
N ASN A 12 4.32 -1.07 8.56
CA ASN A 12 3.34 -2.13 8.78
C ASN A 12 1.94 -1.69 8.35
N TYR A 13 1.54 -0.47 8.71
CA TYR A 13 0.27 0.09 8.28
C TYR A 13 0.17 0.17 6.75
N MET A 14 1.17 0.78 6.10
CA MET A 14 1.20 0.90 4.65
C MET A 14 1.08 -0.47 3.98
N ARG A 15 1.82 -1.47 4.47
CA ARG A 15 1.71 -2.85 3.98
C ARG A 15 0.31 -3.41 4.15
N ASP A 16 -0.20 -3.37 5.38
CA ASP A 16 -1.43 -4.07 5.72
C ASP A 16 -2.62 -3.43 4.98
N TYR A 17 -2.64 -2.10 4.85
CA TYR A 17 -3.64 -1.40 4.04
C TYR A 17 -3.48 -1.70 2.54
N SER A 18 -2.26 -1.53 1.98
CA SER A 18 -2.03 -1.72 0.55
C SER A 18 -2.29 -3.15 0.08
N ASP A 19 -1.78 -4.15 0.81
CA ASP A 19 -1.82 -5.55 0.41
C ASP A 19 -3.21 -6.19 0.62
N THR A 20 -4.00 -5.70 1.58
CA THR A 20 -5.26 -6.37 1.97
C THR A 20 -6.52 -5.60 1.58
N ILE A 21 -6.39 -4.30 1.26
CA ILE A 21 -7.53 -3.44 0.93
C ILE A 21 -7.32 -2.74 -0.41
N HIS A 22 -6.33 -1.85 -0.51
CA HIS A 22 -6.14 -0.97 -1.68
C HIS A 22 -5.93 -1.75 -2.98
N HIS A 23 -4.83 -2.51 -3.10
CA HIS A 23 -4.54 -3.24 -4.34
C HIS A 23 -5.63 -4.28 -4.68
N PRO A 24 -6.21 -5.03 -3.72
CA PRO A 24 -7.34 -5.90 -4.03
C PRO A 24 -8.53 -5.18 -4.67
N ILE A 25 -8.94 -4.01 -4.18
CA ILE A 25 -10.06 -3.26 -4.80
C ILE A 25 -9.72 -2.91 -6.25
N GLU A 26 -8.53 -2.35 -6.45
CA GLU A 26 -8.05 -1.94 -7.76
C GLU A 26 -7.97 -3.11 -8.73
N ASP A 27 -7.34 -4.21 -8.32
CA ASP A 27 -7.23 -5.41 -9.13
C ASP A 27 -8.60 -5.94 -9.57
N HIS A 28 -9.61 -5.89 -8.69
CA HIS A 28 -10.98 -6.27 -9.05
C HIS A 28 -11.62 -5.29 -10.03
N LEU A 29 -11.49 -3.97 -9.80
CA LEU A 29 -11.99 -2.94 -10.72
C LEU A 29 -11.40 -3.10 -12.12
N TYR A 30 -10.09 -3.35 -12.20
CA TYR A 30 -9.38 -3.53 -13.45
C TYR A 30 -9.75 -4.83 -14.16
N GLN A 31 -10.03 -5.91 -13.43
CA GLN A 31 -10.59 -7.13 -14.01
C GLN A 31 -11.99 -6.90 -14.61
N ILE A 32 -12.85 -6.14 -13.94
CA ILE A 32 -14.19 -5.79 -14.45
C ILE A 32 -14.07 -4.95 -15.73
N HIS A 33 -13.18 -3.95 -15.72
CA HIS A 33 -12.87 -3.13 -16.89
C HIS A 33 -12.39 -3.99 -18.07
N LEU A 34 -11.39 -4.85 -17.84
CA LEU A 34 -10.82 -5.72 -18.87
C LEU A 34 -11.76 -6.83 -19.37
N ALA A 35 -12.85 -7.10 -18.64
CA ALA A 35 -13.91 -7.98 -19.10
C ALA A 35 -14.87 -7.30 -20.09
N ARG A 36 -14.93 -5.96 -20.10
CA ARG A 36 -15.79 -5.15 -20.98
C ARG A 36 -15.04 -4.61 -22.19
N THR A 37 -13.74 -4.38 -22.07
CA THR A 37 -12.89 -3.79 -23.12
C THR A 37 -11.43 -4.23 -22.99
N ASP A 38 -10.65 -4.11 -24.06
CA ASP A 38 -9.19 -4.28 -24.03
C ASP A 38 -8.42 -2.95 -23.84
N ASP A 39 -9.14 -1.84 -23.71
CA ASP A 39 -8.54 -0.52 -23.55
C ASP A 39 -7.69 -0.42 -22.27
N GLY A 40 -6.48 0.09 -22.40
CA GLY A 40 -5.54 0.24 -21.29
C GLY A 40 -4.92 -1.06 -20.75
N ARG A 41 -5.11 -2.23 -21.42
CA ARG A 41 -4.59 -3.54 -20.97
C ARG A 41 -3.10 -3.51 -20.58
N GLU A 42 -2.24 -2.95 -21.42
CA GLU A 42 -0.79 -2.89 -21.15
C GLU A 42 -0.48 -2.09 -19.88
N ALA A 43 -1.19 -0.98 -19.67
CA ALA A 43 -1.00 -0.15 -18.47
C ALA A 43 -1.45 -0.89 -17.20
N LEU A 44 -2.57 -1.62 -17.27
CA LEU A 44 -3.07 -2.39 -16.13
C LEU A 44 -2.19 -3.62 -15.83
N GLU A 45 -1.66 -4.28 -16.86
CA GLU A 45 -0.67 -5.35 -16.68
C GLU A 45 0.64 -4.83 -16.05
N GLN A 46 1.09 -3.63 -16.44
CA GLN A 46 2.22 -2.96 -15.80
C GLN A 46 1.93 -2.62 -14.33
N LEU A 47 0.71 -2.17 -14.02
CA LEU A 47 0.32 -1.83 -12.65
C LEU A 47 0.36 -3.04 -11.71
N LEU A 48 -0.07 -4.22 -12.16
CA LEU A 48 0.08 -5.46 -11.39
C LEU A 48 1.55 -5.79 -11.05
N VAL A 49 2.47 -5.44 -11.95
CA VAL A 49 3.91 -5.56 -11.67
C VAL A 49 4.35 -4.57 -10.60
N HIS A 50 3.82 -3.34 -10.62
CA HIS A 50 4.08 -2.35 -9.57
C HIS A 50 3.57 -2.84 -8.20
N HIS A 51 2.35 -3.37 -8.12
CA HIS A 51 1.77 -3.94 -6.88
C HIS A 51 2.72 -5.00 -6.30
N GLN A 52 3.13 -5.96 -7.13
CA GLN A 52 4.01 -7.04 -6.68
C GLN A 52 5.40 -6.54 -6.25
N ALA A 53 5.95 -5.53 -6.93
CA ALA A 53 7.22 -4.91 -6.56
C ALA A 53 7.12 -4.22 -5.19
N ILE A 54 6.10 -3.39 -4.99
CA ILE A 54 5.86 -2.68 -3.72
C ILE A 54 5.67 -3.65 -2.56
N MET A 55 4.91 -4.73 -2.74
CA MET A 55 4.75 -5.78 -1.72
C MET A 55 6.11 -6.36 -1.27
N ASN A 56 7.01 -6.62 -2.23
CA ASN A 56 8.32 -7.19 -1.94
C ASN A 56 9.23 -6.17 -1.26
N MET A 57 9.28 -4.93 -1.78
CA MET A 57 10.08 -3.85 -1.20
C MET A 57 9.65 -3.51 0.22
N THR A 58 8.34 -3.49 0.48
CA THR A 58 7.79 -3.22 1.82
C THR A 58 8.20 -4.32 2.80
N ARG A 59 8.18 -5.60 2.37
CA ARG A 59 8.63 -6.73 3.18
C ARG A 59 10.12 -6.63 3.51
N GLU A 60 10.96 -6.33 2.52
CA GLU A 60 12.40 -6.19 2.69
C GLU A 60 12.75 -5.01 3.60
N PHE A 61 12.14 -3.86 3.37
CA PHE A 61 12.38 -2.66 4.18
C PHE A 61 11.95 -2.86 5.64
N ARG A 62 10.80 -3.47 5.87
CA ARG A 62 10.33 -3.83 7.23
C ARG A 62 11.33 -4.73 7.95
N LEU A 63 11.78 -5.81 7.30
CA LEU A 63 12.77 -6.72 7.85
C LEU A 63 14.10 -6.03 8.14
N ALA A 64 14.49 -5.05 7.33
CA ALA A 64 15.70 -4.25 7.54
C ALA A 64 15.58 -3.38 8.80
N ILE A 65 14.44 -2.69 8.99
CA ILE A 65 14.17 -1.90 10.20
C ILE A 65 14.20 -2.79 11.46
N GLU A 66 13.59 -3.97 11.41
CA GLU A 66 13.58 -4.94 12.54
C GLU A 66 14.97 -5.46 12.90
N GLN A 67 15.93 -5.38 11.97
CA GLN A 67 17.31 -5.84 12.16
C GLN A 67 18.28 -4.73 12.51
N LEU A 68 17.86 -3.47 12.53
CA LEU A 68 18.70 -2.34 12.91
C LEU A 68 19.33 -2.55 14.29
N GLY A 69 20.65 -2.35 14.36
CA GLY A 69 21.43 -2.50 15.60
C GLY A 69 21.73 -3.94 16.03
N LYS A 70 21.28 -4.95 15.26
CA LYS A 70 21.70 -6.34 15.47
C LYS A 70 23.10 -6.57 14.85
N PRO A 71 23.94 -7.44 15.43
CA PRO A 71 25.32 -7.66 14.96
C PRO A 71 25.44 -8.07 13.48
N ASP A 72 24.46 -8.82 12.97
CA ASP A 72 24.41 -9.29 11.57
C ASP A 72 23.35 -8.53 10.73
N GLY A 73 22.85 -7.39 11.25
CA GLY A 73 21.86 -6.57 10.56
C GLY A 73 22.50 -5.63 9.52
N LEU A 74 21.64 -5.04 8.68
CA LEU A 74 22.05 -4.00 7.73
C LEU A 74 22.53 -2.74 8.47
N SER A 75 23.45 -2.01 7.84
CA SER A 75 23.87 -0.69 8.29
C SER A 75 22.76 0.35 8.12
N ASN A 76 22.85 1.46 8.86
CA ASN A 76 21.88 2.56 8.72
C ASN A 76 21.78 3.05 7.27
N ASP A 77 22.90 3.17 6.55
CA ASP A 77 22.94 3.64 5.17
C ASP A 77 22.21 2.68 4.22
N GLU A 78 22.35 1.36 4.44
CA GLU A 78 21.64 0.33 3.68
C GLU A 78 20.13 0.37 3.94
N VAL A 79 19.71 0.50 5.20
CA VAL A 79 18.29 0.64 5.54
C VAL A 79 17.70 1.93 4.98
N GLU A 80 18.44 3.04 5.04
CA GLU A 80 18.03 4.32 4.47
C GLU A 80 17.90 4.25 2.94
N LYS A 81 18.80 3.52 2.27
CA LYS A 81 18.68 3.24 0.84
C LYS A 81 17.40 2.48 0.51
N LEU A 82 17.11 1.40 1.23
CA LEU A 82 15.86 0.63 1.04
C LEU A 82 14.63 1.51 1.24
N GLY A 83 14.64 2.38 2.25
CA GLY A 83 13.56 3.34 2.49
C GLY A 83 13.37 4.34 1.35
N ARG A 84 14.46 4.89 0.79
CA ARG A 84 14.40 5.77 -0.38
C ARG A 84 13.84 5.05 -1.60
N ASP A 85 14.36 3.88 -1.91
CA ASP A 85 13.92 3.08 -3.06
C ASP A 85 12.42 2.77 -2.94
N TYR A 86 11.95 2.38 -1.75
CA TYR A 86 10.54 2.15 -1.44
C TYR A 86 9.68 3.40 -1.67
N LEU A 87 10.09 4.56 -1.15
CA LEU A 87 9.35 5.81 -1.30
C LEU A 87 9.27 6.26 -2.77
N ASP A 88 10.35 6.08 -3.53
CA ASP A 88 10.38 6.45 -4.95
C ASP A 88 9.47 5.54 -5.79
N HIS A 89 9.41 4.24 -5.47
CA HIS A 89 8.46 3.33 -6.12
C HIS A 89 7.01 3.64 -5.76
N GLN A 90 6.71 3.91 -4.48
CA GLN A 90 5.36 4.31 -4.06
C GLN A 90 4.91 5.59 -4.79
N ARG A 91 5.78 6.60 -4.89
CA ARG A 91 5.46 7.83 -5.63
C ARG A 91 5.22 7.58 -7.11
N SER A 92 6.11 6.82 -7.74
CA SER A 92 5.97 6.49 -9.16
C SER A 92 4.70 5.67 -9.44
N HIS A 93 4.33 4.80 -8.51
CA HIS A 93 3.11 4.00 -8.60
C HIS A 93 1.86 4.87 -8.47
N MET A 94 1.76 5.74 -7.46
CA MET A 94 0.63 6.67 -7.33
C MET A 94 0.48 7.59 -8.55
N THR A 95 1.59 8.14 -9.07
CA THR A 95 1.55 8.94 -10.30
C THR A 95 1.06 8.12 -11.50
N PHE A 96 1.49 6.86 -11.61
CA PHE A 96 1.03 5.98 -12.68
C PHE A 96 -0.46 5.66 -12.56
N GLU A 97 -0.95 5.39 -11.35
CA GLU A 97 -2.38 5.18 -11.09
C GLU A 97 -3.21 6.39 -11.53
N GLU A 98 -2.85 7.58 -11.04
CA GLU A 98 -3.54 8.84 -11.34
C GLU A 98 -3.57 9.16 -12.84
N GLU A 99 -2.46 8.96 -13.53
CA GLU A 99 -2.32 9.36 -14.93
C GLU A 99 -2.80 8.30 -15.94
N LYS A 100 -2.76 7.02 -15.57
CA LYS A 100 -2.93 5.90 -16.51
C LYS A 100 -3.99 4.90 -16.11
N ALA A 101 -4.14 4.59 -14.83
CA ALA A 101 -5.00 3.50 -14.39
C ALA A 101 -6.39 3.96 -13.99
N PHE A 102 -6.50 4.96 -13.10
CA PHE A 102 -7.78 5.48 -12.61
C PHE A 102 -8.72 6.01 -13.69
N PRO A 103 -8.25 6.68 -14.77
CA PRO A 103 -9.15 7.12 -15.83
C PRO A 103 -9.90 5.97 -16.52
N LEU A 104 -9.29 4.78 -16.63
CA LEU A 104 -9.85 3.65 -17.39
C LEU A 104 -11.21 3.17 -16.82
N PRO A 105 -11.32 2.76 -15.54
CA PRO A 105 -12.61 2.38 -14.97
C PRO A 105 -13.53 3.59 -14.75
N ALA A 106 -12.99 4.79 -14.50
CA ALA A 106 -13.81 5.98 -14.23
C ALA A 106 -14.71 6.38 -15.41
N GLU A 107 -14.30 6.07 -16.65
CA GLU A 107 -15.09 6.36 -17.84
C GLU A 107 -16.18 5.30 -18.13
N GLN A 108 -16.05 4.08 -17.59
CA GLN A 108 -16.84 2.91 -18.04
C GLN A 108 -17.58 2.17 -16.93
N LEU A 109 -17.17 2.31 -15.67
CA LEU A 109 -17.75 1.60 -14.54
C LEU A 109 -18.75 2.46 -13.79
N GLY A 110 -19.82 1.82 -13.33
CA GLY A 110 -20.87 2.45 -12.51
C GLY A 110 -20.65 2.22 -11.02
N PRO A 111 -21.37 2.93 -10.13
CA PRO A 111 -21.27 2.74 -8.68
C PRO A 111 -21.40 1.28 -8.23
N GLU A 112 -22.24 0.49 -8.90
CA GLU A 112 -22.42 -0.94 -8.62
C GLU A 112 -21.15 -1.78 -8.81
N ASP A 113 -20.28 -1.39 -9.73
CA ASP A 113 -19.00 -2.06 -9.98
C ASP A 113 -18.00 -1.77 -8.85
N PHE A 114 -18.01 -0.52 -8.35
CA PHE A 114 -17.21 -0.10 -7.19
C PHE A 114 -17.70 -0.76 -5.90
N ASP A 115 -19.02 -0.85 -5.70
CA ASP A 115 -19.62 -1.57 -4.57
C ASP A 115 -19.29 -3.06 -4.63
N TYR A 116 -19.29 -3.66 -5.83
CA TYR A 116 -18.92 -5.07 -6.00
C TYR A 116 -17.43 -5.29 -5.69
N ALA A 117 -16.54 -4.44 -6.21
CA ALA A 117 -15.09 -4.55 -5.99
C ALA A 117 -14.71 -4.39 -4.51
N SER A 118 -15.35 -3.44 -3.81
CA SER A 118 -15.12 -3.20 -2.38
C SER A 118 -15.87 -4.17 -1.45
N GLY A 119 -17.04 -4.66 -1.88
CA GLY A 119 -17.89 -5.56 -1.10
C GLY A 119 -17.32 -6.97 -0.90
N ALA A 120 -16.29 -7.34 -1.66
CA ALA A 120 -15.54 -8.58 -1.47
C ALA A 120 -14.56 -8.52 -0.27
N LEU A 121 -14.35 -7.33 0.32
CA LEU A 121 -13.40 -7.13 1.42
C LEU A 121 -14.08 -7.23 2.80
N PRO A 122 -13.35 -7.66 3.86
CA PRO A 122 -13.90 -7.77 5.22
C PRO A 122 -14.38 -6.41 5.71
N ALA A 123 -15.56 -6.25 6.30
CA ALA A 123 -16.21 -4.95 6.60
C ALA A 123 -15.46 -3.93 7.50
N ASP A 124 -14.24 -4.22 7.96
CA ASP A 124 -13.52 -3.51 9.02
C ASP A 124 -12.29 -2.74 8.44
N GLN A 125 -12.51 -1.97 7.37
CA GLN A 125 -11.62 -1.93 6.19
C GLN A 125 -10.44 -0.97 6.16
N ASP A 126 -10.26 -0.09 7.13
CA ASP A 126 -9.00 0.66 7.23
C ASP A 126 -8.39 0.34 8.59
N PRO A 127 -7.19 -0.25 8.68
CA PRO A 127 -6.53 -0.48 9.96
C PRO A 127 -6.38 0.79 10.82
N LEU A 128 -6.47 1.99 10.25
CA LEU A 128 -6.56 3.26 10.99
C LEU A 128 -7.95 3.55 11.55
N LEU A 129 -9.03 3.13 10.86
CA LEU A 129 -10.41 3.41 11.25
C LEU A 129 -11.07 2.24 11.99
N ALA A 130 -10.48 1.05 11.91
CA ALA A 130 -10.89 -0.13 12.64
C ALA A 130 -10.74 0.10 14.15
N PRO A 131 -11.72 -0.32 14.97
CA PRO A 131 -11.54 -0.40 16.42
C PRO A 131 -10.28 -1.21 16.73
N GLY A 132 -9.33 -0.62 17.45
CA GLY A 132 -8.06 -1.28 17.77
C GLY A 132 -6.81 -0.72 17.08
N LEU A 133 -6.91 0.38 16.31
CA LEU A 133 -5.71 1.13 15.84
C LEU A 133 -4.74 1.41 17.00
N GLN A 134 -5.24 1.86 18.15
CA GLN A 134 -4.42 2.08 19.34
C GLN A 134 -3.73 0.79 19.84
N GLU A 135 -4.37 -0.37 19.68
CA GLU A 135 -3.82 -1.66 20.10
C GLU A 135 -2.79 -2.20 19.09
N ARG A 136 -3.02 -1.98 17.79
CA ARG A 136 -2.19 -2.50 16.69
C ARG A 136 -1.02 -1.59 16.33
N TYR A 137 -1.21 -0.27 16.40
CA TYR A 137 -0.22 0.75 16.07
C TYR A 137 -0.23 1.91 17.10
N PRO A 138 0.16 1.65 18.36
CA PRO A 138 0.10 2.65 19.43
C PRO A 138 1.00 3.88 19.19
N ALA A 139 2.16 3.70 18.55
CA ALA A 139 3.09 4.78 18.26
C ALA A 139 2.56 5.70 17.14
N LEU A 140 2.06 5.11 16.06
CA LEU A 140 1.41 5.82 14.96
C LEU A 140 0.17 6.57 15.44
N HIS A 141 -0.70 5.90 16.20
CA HIS A 141 -1.89 6.53 16.76
C HIS A 141 -1.52 7.74 17.65
N SER A 142 -0.53 7.59 18.53
CA SER A 142 -0.06 8.68 19.40
C SER A 142 0.54 9.85 18.60
N TYR A 143 1.19 9.57 17.47
CA TYR A 143 1.73 10.59 16.58
C TYR A 143 0.61 11.38 15.88
N LEU A 144 -0.36 10.67 15.29
CA LEU A 144 -1.51 11.27 14.61
C LEU A 144 -2.35 12.14 15.57
N GLN A 145 -2.56 11.72 16.82
CA GLN A 145 -3.30 12.53 17.80
C GLN A 145 -2.60 13.86 18.17
N LYS A 146 -1.27 13.93 18.04
CA LYS A 146 -0.49 15.13 18.39
C LYS A 146 -0.27 16.07 17.21
N HIS A 147 -0.37 15.56 15.99
CA HIS A 147 0.06 16.26 14.77
C HIS A 147 -0.96 16.28 13.63
N GLY A 148 -2.09 15.57 13.78
CA GLY A 148 -3.21 15.57 12.83
C GLY A 148 -4.27 16.63 13.08
#